data_AF-T0VHP9-F1
#
_entry.id   AF-T0VHP9-F1
#
_cell.length_a   1.000
_cell.length_b   1.000
_cell.length_c   1.000
_cell.angle_alpha   90.00
_cell.angle_beta   90.00
_cell.angle_gamma   90.00
#
_symmetry.space_group_name_H-M   'P 1'
#
loop_
_entity.id
_entity.type
_entity.pdbx_description
1 polymer ?
#
loop_
_entity_poly.entity_id
_entity_poly.type
_entity_poly.pdbx_seq_one_letter_code
_entity_poly.pdbx_strand_id
1 'polypeptide(L)' 'MINETDEGKVFWQNINQLTDLKLASGFAEMAEMMLRSSYSEFIYEIDGDTWKKKFY' A
#
# COMPACT_ATOMS: atom_id res chain seq x y z
N MET A 1 -4.15 6.14 -22.98
CA MET A 1 -3.94 5.60 -21.61
C MET A 1 -5.15 6.03 -20.80
N ILE A 2 -5.89 5.10 -20.21
CA ILE A 2 -7.06 5.42 -19.38
C ILE A 2 -6.52 6.04 -18.09
N ASN A 3 -6.98 7.24 -17.74
CA ASN A 3 -6.56 7.98 -16.55
C ASN A 3 -7.71 8.20 -15.55
N GLU A 4 -8.92 7.77 -15.88
CA GLU A 4 -10.11 7.91 -15.04
C GLU A 4 -11.15 6.83 -15.38
N THR A 5 -11.78 6.30 -14.34
CA THR A 5 -12.91 5.36 -14.37
C THR A 5 -13.89 5.78 -13.27
N ASP A 6 -15.07 5.16 -13.22
CA ASP A 6 -16.04 5.39 -12.14
C ASP A 6 -15.48 4.99 -10.75
N GLU A 7 -14.45 4.13 -10.70
CA GLU A 7 -13.75 3.73 -9.46
C GLU A 7 -12.66 4.74 -9.04
N GLY A 8 -12.27 5.66 -9.93
CA GLY A 8 -11.32 6.72 -9.61
C GLY A 8 -10.30 7.02 -10.71
N LYS A 9 -9.38 7.93 -10.37
CA LYS A 9 -8.30 8.42 -11.24
C LYS A 9 -7.04 7.60 -11.05
N VAL A 10 -6.37 7.32 -12.16
CA VAL A 10 -5.11 6.56 -12.17
C VAL A 10 -4.00 7.38 -12.83
N PHE A 11 -2.81 7.31 -12.27
CA PHE A 11 -1.63 8.01 -12.78
C PHE A 11 -0.36 7.25 -12.40
N TRP A 12 0.71 7.47 -13.15
CA TRP A 12 2.03 6.95 -12.83
C TRP A 12 2.73 7.87 -11.83
N GLN A 13 3.44 7.28 -10.87
CA GLN A 13 4.23 8.00 -9.88
C GLN A 13 5.61 7.37 -9.72
N ASN A 14 6.60 8.19 -9.40
CA ASN A 14 7.94 7.73 -9.01
C ASN A 14 7.86 7.01 -7.65
N ILE A 15 8.37 5.78 -7.59
CA ILE A 15 8.32 4.98 -6.38
C ILE A 15 9.01 5.63 -5.17
N ASN A 16 10.05 6.43 -5.42
CA ASN A 16 10.77 7.14 -4.36
C ASN A 16 9.99 8.32 -3.78
N GLN A 17 8.87 8.71 -4.40
CA GLN A 17 7.98 9.79 -3.95
C GLN A 17 6.66 9.24 -3.39
N LEU A 18 6.56 7.91 -3.20
CA LEU A 18 5.32 7.28 -2.76
C LEU A 18 4.88 7.79 -1.37
N THR A 19 5.84 7.98 -0.46
CA THR A 19 5.61 8.48 0.91
C THR A 19 5.11 9.93 0.96
N ASP A 20 5.28 10.70 -0.13
CA ASP A 20 4.84 12.09 -0.21
C ASP A 20 3.34 12.20 -0.57
N LEU A 21 2.72 11.09 -0.96
CA LEU A 21 1.31 11.02 -1.32
C LEU A 21 0.41 10.78 -0.10
N LYS A 22 -0.86 11.15 -0.24
CA LYS A 22 -1.91 10.77 0.70
C LYS A 22 -2.31 9.31 0.49
N LEU A 23 -1.51 8.40 1.05
CA LEU A 23 -1.72 6.96 0.95
C LEU A 23 -2.77 6.45 1.95
N ALA A 24 -3.36 5.30 1.64
CA ALA A 24 -4.06 4.51 2.63
C ALA A 24 -3.10 4.03 3.73
N SER A 25 -3.60 3.88 4.96
CA SER A 25 -2.79 3.37 6.07
C SER A 25 -2.18 2.01 5.70
N GLY A 26 -0.86 1.85 5.92
CA GLY A 26 -0.14 0.60 5.65
C GLY A 26 0.24 0.33 4.20
N PHE A 27 -0.18 1.19 3.26
CA PHE A 27 0.12 0.98 1.85
C PHE A 27 1.61 1.12 1.52
N ALA A 28 2.32 2.07 2.15
CA ALA A 28 3.74 2.28 1.91
C ALA A 28 4.56 1.03 2.29
N GLU A 29 4.26 0.45 3.46
CA GLU A 29 4.91 -0.74 3.97
C GLU A 29 4.58 -1.98 3.12
N MET A 30 3.33 -2.10 2.66
CA MET A 30 2.93 -3.14 1.73
C MET A 30 3.62 -3.00 0.37
N ALA A 31 3.74 -1.79 -0.17
CA ALA A 31 4.43 -1.54 -1.44
C ALA A 31 5.92 -1.87 -1.33
N GLU A 32 6.57 -1.45 -0.23
CA GLU A 32 7.96 -1.82 0.06
C GLU A 32 8.15 -3.34 0.14
N MET A 33 7.23 -4.04 0.82
CA MET A 33 7.22 -5.50 0.91
C MET A 33 7.16 -6.17 -0.47
N MET A 34 6.20 -5.75 -1.31
CA MET A 34 6.02 -6.27 -2.67
C MET A 34 7.26 -6.06 -3.54
N LEU A 35 7.98 -4.95 -3.34
CA LEU A 35 9.19 -4.62 -4.10
C LEU A 35 10.43 -5.37 -3.63
N ARG A 36 10.57 -5.61 -2.32
CA ARG A 36 11.78 -6.23 -1.73
C ARG A 36 11.79 -7.76 -1.83
N SER A 37 10.67 -8.39 -2.19
CA SER A 37 10.52 -9.85 -2.35
C SER A 37 10.90 -10.68 -1.11
N SER A 38 11.12 -10.04 0.03
CA SER A 38 11.59 -10.67 1.28
C SER A 38 10.45 -11.30 2.08
N TYR A 39 9.22 -10.90 1.78
CA TYR A 39 7.99 -11.40 2.37
C TYR A 39 7.00 -11.62 1.24
N SER A 40 6.10 -12.58 1.44
CA SER A 40 5.08 -12.98 0.47
C SER A 40 3.66 -12.63 0.93
N GLU A 41 3.48 -12.28 2.21
CA GLU A 41 2.17 -12.04 2.79
C GLU A 41 2.15 -10.80 3.70
N PHE A 42 1.07 -10.02 3.60
CA PHE A 42 0.79 -8.85 4.43
C PHE A 42 -0.61 -8.97 5.05
N ILE A 43 -0.69 -8.89 6.38
CA ILE A 43 -1.95 -9.11 7.12
C ILE A 43 -2.23 -7.93 8.05
N TYR A 44 -3.51 -7.53 8.11
CA TYR A 44 -4.06 -6.74 9.20
C TYR A 44 -4.72 -7.67 10.24
N GLU A 45 -4.16 -7.72 11.45
CA GLU A 45 -4.79 -8.33 12.61
C GLU A 45 -5.56 -7.27 13.39
N ILE A 46 -6.85 -7.50 13.62
CA ILE A 46 -7.73 -6.58 14.34
C ILE A 46 -7.89 -7.10 15.77
N ASP A 47 -7.47 -6.29 16.74
CA ASP A 47 -7.53 -6.56 18.18
C ASP A 47 -8.34 -5.46 18.87
N GLY A 48 -9.66 -5.67 18.96
CA GLY A 48 -10.63 -4.63 19.33
C GLY A 48 -10.57 -3.45 18.34
N ASP A 49 -10.24 -2.26 18.84
CA ASP A 49 -10.04 -1.06 18.03
C ASP A 49 -8.61 -0.90 17.48
N THR A 50 -7.72 -1.85 17.79
CA THR A 50 -6.30 -1.79 17.38
C THR A 50 -6.07 -2.60 16.11
N TRP A 51 -5.48 -1.96 15.10
CA TRP A 51 -5.05 -2.62 13.87
C TRP A 51 -3.55 -2.89 13.92
N LYS A 52 -3.14 -4.16 13.92
CA LYS A 52 -1.75 -4.61 13.92
C LYS A 52 -1.36 -5.11 12.53
N LYS A 53 -0.21 -4.67 12.02
CA LYS A 53 0.33 -5.10 10.72
C LYS A 53 1.31 -6.25 10.92
N LYS A 54 1.21 -7.32 10.13
CA LYS A 54 2.13 -8.46 10.15
C LYS A 54 2.62 -8.78 8.73
N PHE A 55 3.86 -9.22 8.63
CA PHE A 55 4.56 -9.56 7.37
C PHE A 55 5.14 -10.97 7.49
N TYR A 56 4.91 -11.84 6.50
CA TYR A 56 5.40 -13.23 6.46
C TYR A 56 6.07 -13.56 5.14
#